data_AF-A0A2P2IMX8-F1
#
_entry.id   AF-A0A2P2IMX8-F1
#
_cell.length_a   1.000
_cell.length_b   1.000
_cell.length_c   1.000
_cell.angle_alpha   90.00
_cell.angle_beta   90.00
_cell.angle_gamma   90.00
#
_symmetry.space_group_name_H-M   'P 1'
#
loop_
_entity.id
_entity.type
_entity.pdbx_description
1 polymer ?
#
loop_
_entity_poly.entity_id
_entity_poly.type
_entity_poly.pdbx_seq_one_letter_code
_entity_poly.pdbx_strand_id
1 'polypeptide(L)'
;MATAPKVVMHFRSWSGLDYYQEAIASMWENYKVIRAAKSDSRLANNNLPPDIQKLRCHACYEALRFAPKIEAMGRLLVDRMRSYGPYIALHLRYEKDMLAFSGCTHGLLPDEADELKKIREETDHWKVKEIDPREQRFKGACPLTPKEVALFLTALGYPSDTPIYIAAGEIYGGDSHMADLQAHYPILMSKVCLRDYFAV
;
A
#
# COMPACT_ATOMS: atom_id res chain seq x y z
N MET A 1 -36.71 14.18 24.14
CA MET A 1 -35.81 13.04 24.35
C MET A 1 -34.47 13.58 24.83
N ALA A 2 -34.01 13.18 26.03
CA ALA A 2 -32.72 13.64 26.54
C ALA A 2 -31.59 13.15 25.63
N THR A 3 -30.68 14.04 25.25
CA THR A 3 -29.50 13.71 24.45
C THR A 3 -28.62 12.75 25.24
N ALA A 4 -28.35 11.58 24.67
CA ALA A 4 -27.44 10.60 25.26
C ALA A 4 -26.07 11.25 25.54
N PRO A 5 -25.45 11.06 26.72
CA PRO A 5 -24.16 11.64 27.03
C PRO A 5 -23.10 11.12 26.05
N LYS A 6 -22.37 12.05 25.41
CA LYS A 6 -21.36 11.75 24.38
C LYS A 6 -20.03 12.36 24.76
N VAL A 7 -18.94 11.70 24.39
CA VAL A 7 -17.58 12.19 24.59
C VAL A 7 -16.72 11.97 23.34
N VAL A 8 -15.77 12.86 23.11
CA VAL A 8 -14.74 12.73 22.07
C VAL A 8 -13.42 12.41 22.75
N MET A 9 -12.75 11.34 22.35
CA MET A 9 -11.57 10.82 23.03
C MET A 9 -10.39 10.62 22.08
N HIS A 10 -9.20 11.00 22.53
CA HIS A 10 -7.95 10.64 21.88
C HIS A 10 -7.45 9.32 22.47
N PHE A 11 -7.62 8.22 21.72
CA PHE A 11 -7.15 6.92 22.20
C PHE A 11 -5.62 6.87 22.26
N ARG A 12 -5.10 6.14 23.25
CA ARG A 12 -3.67 5.92 23.41
C ARG A 12 -3.16 5.01 22.29
N SER A 13 -2.29 5.53 21.44
CA SER A 13 -1.59 4.73 20.41
C SER A 13 -0.82 3.59 21.06
N TRP A 14 -0.72 2.46 20.38
CA TRP A 14 -0.02 1.27 20.87
C TRP A 14 -0.59 0.77 22.22
N SER A 15 -1.89 0.94 22.47
CA SER A 15 -2.57 0.41 23.65
C SER A 15 -2.76 -1.12 23.57
N GLY A 16 -2.55 -1.78 24.70
CA GLY A 16 -2.85 -3.20 24.92
C GLY A 16 -4.29 -3.44 25.35
N LEU A 17 -4.62 -4.71 25.64
CA LEU A 17 -5.98 -5.12 26.02
C LEU A 17 -6.45 -4.49 27.34
N ASP A 18 -5.55 -4.36 28.30
CA ASP A 18 -5.72 -3.73 29.62
C ASP A 18 -6.32 -2.33 29.52
N TYR A 19 -5.78 -1.49 28.63
CA TYR A 19 -6.29 -0.14 28.40
C TYR A 19 -7.77 -0.14 27.98
N TYR A 20 -8.18 -1.10 27.15
CA TYR A 20 -9.58 -1.19 26.73
C TYR A 20 -10.48 -1.75 27.84
N GLN A 21 -9.99 -2.73 28.60
CA GLN A 21 -10.75 -3.36 29.67
C GLN A 21 -10.92 -2.46 30.90
N GLU A 22 -9.92 -1.66 31.25
CA GLU A 22 -9.93 -0.87 32.47
C GLU A 22 -10.33 0.58 32.20
N ALA A 23 -9.74 1.22 31.19
CA ALA A 23 -9.97 2.64 30.92
C ALA A 23 -11.15 2.86 29.98
N ILE A 24 -11.23 2.17 28.84
CA ILE A 24 -12.33 2.40 27.89
C ILE A 24 -13.65 1.76 28.37
N ALA A 25 -13.61 0.58 28.99
CA ALA A 25 -14.82 -0.08 29.44
C ALA A 25 -15.56 0.72 30.53
N SER A 26 -14.83 1.28 31.49
CA SER A 26 -15.40 2.10 32.58
C SER A 26 -16.05 3.39 32.07
N MET A 27 -15.64 3.90 30.91
CA MET A 27 -16.29 5.08 30.31
C MET A 27 -17.77 4.86 29.95
N TRP A 28 -18.17 3.61 29.69
CA TRP A 28 -19.57 3.29 29.36
C TRP A 28 -20.53 3.53 30.52
N GLU A 29 -20.02 3.68 31.75
CA GLU A 29 -20.82 4.07 32.92
C GLU A 29 -21.35 5.51 32.80
N ASN A 30 -20.58 6.39 32.16
CA ASN A 30 -20.87 7.83 32.10
C ASN A 30 -21.31 8.30 30.71
N TYR A 31 -20.91 7.58 29.65
CA TYR A 31 -21.15 7.97 28.27
C TYR A 31 -21.80 6.83 27.48
N LYS A 32 -22.85 7.19 26.73
CA LYS A 32 -23.54 6.26 25.82
C LYS A 32 -22.93 6.24 24.42
N VAL A 33 -22.12 7.25 24.07
CA VAL A 33 -21.41 7.32 22.79
C VAL A 33 -19.99 7.84 23.02
N ILE A 34 -19.01 7.04 22.64
CA ILE A 34 -17.60 7.42 22.65
C ILE A 34 -17.14 7.57 21.20
N ARG A 35 -16.82 8.79 20.78
CA ARG A 35 -16.26 9.07 19.46
C ARG A 35 -14.74 9.14 19.56
N ALA A 36 -14.04 8.22 18.90
CA ALA A 36 -12.60 8.36 18.74
C ALA A 36 -12.28 9.60 17.89
N ALA A 37 -11.48 10.53 18.43
CA ALA A 37 -11.02 11.72 17.73
C ALA A 37 -10.12 11.37 16.54
N LYS A 38 -9.36 10.28 16.67
CA LYS A 38 -8.64 9.62 15.59
C LYS A 38 -8.82 8.11 15.68
N SER A 39 -8.99 7.45 14.54
CA SER A 39 -9.26 6.02 14.47
C SER A 39 -8.00 5.15 14.30
N ASP A 40 -6.84 5.77 14.05
CA ASP A 40 -5.54 5.12 13.86
C ASP A 40 -4.89 4.68 15.20
N SER A 41 -5.19 5.36 16.31
CA SER A 41 -4.72 5.01 17.66
C SER A 41 -5.52 3.90 18.36
N ARG A 42 -6.32 3.12 17.62
CA ARG A 42 -7.16 2.03 18.18
C ARG A 42 -6.35 0.78 18.53
N LEU A 43 -7.03 -0.26 19.03
CA LEU A 43 -6.42 -1.49 19.57
C LEU A 43 -5.37 -2.04 18.60
N ALA A 44 -4.10 -1.87 18.97
CA ALA A 44 -2.96 -2.20 18.13
C ALA A 44 -2.70 -3.72 18.14
N ASN A 45 -1.73 -4.18 17.34
CA ASN A 45 -1.22 -5.56 17.41
C ASN A 45 -0.26 -5.72 18.60
N ASN A 46 -0.68 -5.28 19.80
CA ASN A 46 0.19 -5.15 20.95
C ASN A 46 -0.13 -6.20 22.00
N ASN A 47 0.60 -7.31 21.94
CA ASN A 47 0.52 -8.40 22.92
C ASN A 47 -0.91 -8.94 23.12
N LEU A 48 -1.73 -8.90 22.07
CA LEU A 48 -3.00 -9.60 22.08
C LEU A 48 -2.76 -11.11 22.12
N PRO A 49 -3.58 -11.88 22.87
CA PRO A 49 -3.54 -13.33 22.82
C PRO A 49 -3.59 -13.81 21.35
N PRO A 50 -2.71 -14.75 20.93
CA PRO A 50 -2.58 -15.13 19.52
C PRO A 50 -3.88 -15.61 18.86
N ASP A 51 -4.72 -16.30 19.62
CA ASP A 51 -6.06 -16.75 19.24
C ASP A 51 -6.99 -15.56 18.95
N ILE A 52 -7.01 -14.55 19.83
CA ILE A 52 -7.79 -13.33 19.65
C ILE A 52 -7.30 -12.54 18.44
N GLN A 53 -5.99 -12.40 18.27
CA GLN A 53 -5.42 -11.71 17.12
C GLN A 53 -5.79 -12.42 15.80
N LYS A 54 -5.70 -13.75 15.75
CA LYS A 54 -6.08 -14.55 14.57
C LYS A 54 -7.56 -14.40 14.25
N LEU A 55 -8.43 -14.53 15.26
CA LEU A 55 -9.87 -14.36 15.10
C LEU A 55 -10.21 -12.96 14.57
N ARG A 56 -9.60 -11.92 15.14
CA ARG A 56 -9.79 -10.53 14.70
C ARG A 56 -9.37 -10.35 13.25
N CYS A 57 -8.19 -10.82 12.88
CA CYS A 57 -7.70 -10.75 11.49
C CYS A 57 -8.66 -11.46 10.52
N HIS A 58 -9.10 -12.68 10.87
CA HIS A 58 -10.03 -13.45 10.05
C HIS A 58 -11.38 -12.74 9.90
N ALA A 59 -11.98 -12.29 11.00
CA ALA A 59 -13.25 -11.57 10.97
C ALA A 59 -13.16 -10.27 10.17
N CYS A 60 -12.08 -9.49 10.31
CA CYS A 60 -11.87 -8.29 9.51
C CYS A 60 -11.66 -8.60 8.03
N TYR A 61 -10.93 -9.66 7.71
CA TYR A 61 -10.71 -10.10 6.33
C TYR A 61 -12.03 -10.50 5.65
N GLU A 62 -12.84 -11.32 6.32
CA GLU A 62 -14.14 -11.78 5.80
C GLU A 62 -15.15 -10.62 5.66
N ALA A 63 -15.15 -9.67 6.60
CA ALA A 63 -16.06 -8.54 6.57
C ALA A 63 -15.74 -7.53 5.45
N LEU A 64 -14.48 -7.43 5.02
CA LEU A 64 -14.05 -6.49 3.98
C LEU A 64 -14.31 -7.08 2.59
N ARG A 65 -15.51 -6.85 2.07
CA ARG A 65 -15.91 -7.22 0.72
C ARG A 65 -15.96 -5.99 -0.19
N PHE A 66 -15.47 -6.13 -1.43
CA PHE A 66 -15.64 -5.08 -2.43
C PHE A 66 -17.12 -4.89 -2.78
N ALA A 67 -17.49 -3.66 -3.14
CA ALA A 67 -18.82 -3.41 -3.69
C ALA A 67 -19.01 -4.24 -4.98
N PRO A 68 -20.23 -4.77 -5.26
CA PRO A 68 -20.44 -5.66 -6.40
C PRO A 68 -19.96 -5.11 -7.75
N LYS A 69 -20.08 -3.80 -7.97
CA LYS A 69 -19.59 -3.14 -9.19
C LYS A 69 -18.07 -3.18 -9.33
N ILE A 70 -17.34 -3.04 -8.23
CA ILE A 70 -15.87 -3.11 -8.21
C ILE A 70 -15.42 -4.54 -8.45
N GLU A 71 -16.09 -5.51 -7.82
CA GLU A 71 -15.81 -6.94 -8.03
C GLU A 71 -16.05 -7.34 -9.49
N ALA A 72 -17.18 -6.93 -10.08
CA ALA A 72 -17.49 -7.18 -11.49
C ALA A 72 -16.43 -6.58 -12.44
N MET A 73 -16.01 -5.33 -12.20
CA MET A 73 -14.92 -4.71 -12.95
C MET A 73 -13.61 -5.47 -12.79
N GLY A 74 -13.26 -5.87 -11.55
CA GLY A 74 -12.06 -6.65 -11.27
C GLY A 74 -12.04 -7.99 -12.02
N ARG A 75 -13.18 -8.71 -12.04
CA ARG A 75 -13.32 -9.96 -12.81
C ARG A 75 -13.11 -9.72 -14.30
N LEU A 76 -13.71 -8.68 -14.87
CA LEU A 76 -13.51 -8.32 -16.28
C LEU A 76 -12.03 -8.07 -16.61
N LEU A 77 -11.30 -7.34 -15.77
CA LEU A 77 -9.88 -7.09 -15.97
C LEU A 77 -9.04 -8.37 -15.89
N VAL A 78 -9.38 -9.27 -14.94
CA VAL A 78 -8.74 -10.58 -14.80
C VAL A 78 -8.99 -11.45 -16.03
N ASP A 79 -10.23 -11.49 -16.54
CA ASP A 79 -10.58 -12.28 -17.71
C ASP A 79 -9.87 -11.76 -18.97
N ARG A 80 -9.76 -10.43 -19.13
CA ARG A 80 -8.96 -9.81 -20.20
C ARG A 80 -7.47 -10.11 -20.06
N MET A 81 -6.91 -10.11 -18.84
CA MET A 81 -5.52 -10.54 -18.66
C MET A 81 -5.32 -12.01 -19.02
N ARG A 82 -6.25 -12.88 -18.64
CA ARG A 82 -6.19 -14.32 -18.95
C ARG A 82 -6.26 -14.63 -20.44
N SER A 83 -6.84 -13.76 -21.27
CA SER A 83 -6.80 -13.95 -22.74
C SER A 83 -5.40 -13.80 -23.33
N TYR A 84 -4.46 -13.19 -22.61
CA TYR A 84 -3.04 -13.15 -22.97
C TYR A 84 -2.26 -14.39 -22.49
N GLY A 85 -2.88 -15.28 -21.71
CA GLY A 85 -2.25 -16.46 -21.11
C GLY A 85 -1.99 -16.32 -19.61
N PRO A 86 -1.26 -17.26 -18.99
CA PRO A 86 -0.78 -17.15 -17.61
C PRO A 86 0.06 -15.88 -17.45
N TYR A 87 -0.26 -15.06 -16.45
CA TYR A 87 0.34 -13.73 -16.29
C TYR A 87 0.80 -13.49 -14.85
N ILE A 88 1.70 -12.51 -14.67
CA ILE A 88 2.16 -12.03 -13.36
C ILE A 88 1.37 -10.79 -12.98
N ALA A 89 0.80 -10.75 -11.78
CA ALA A 89 0.27 -9.52 -11.19
C ALA A 89 1.36 -8.85 -10.33
N LEU A 90 1.87 -7.71 -10.78
CA LEU A 90 2.96 -6.99 -10.13
C LEU A 90 2.42 -5.73 -9.45
N HIS A 91 2.51 -5.68 -8.12
CA HIS A 91 2.30 -4.44 -7.38
C HIS A 91 3.63 -3.65 -7.34
N LEU A 92 3.73 -2.63 -8.20
CA LEU A 92 4.95 -1.83 -8.36
C LEU A 92 4.80 -0.51 -7.62
N ARG A 93 5.16 -0.51 -6.33
CA ARG A 93 5.08 0.69 -5.46
C ARG A 93 6.27 1.64 -5.68
N TYR A 94 6.43 2.13 -6.90
CA TYR A 94 7.49 3.04 -7.33
C TYR A 94 6.94 4.44 -7.65
N GLU A 95 5.95 4.90 -6.87
CA GLU A 95 5.35 6.22 -7.00
C GLU A 95 6.16 7.30 -6.28
N LYS A 96 6.00 8.54 -6.73
CA LYS A 96 6.74 9.72 -6.26
C LYS A 96 6.65 9.93 -4.74
N ASP A 97 5.46 9.76 -4.16
CA ASP A 97 5.23 9.89 -2.72
C ASP A 97 5.99 8.82 -1.93
N MET A 98 6.01 7.59 -2.43
CA MET A 98 6.72 6.48 -1.81
C MET A 98 8.24 6.70 -1.83
N LEU A 99 8.80 7.14 -2.95
CA LEU A 99 10.24 7.40 -3.06
C LEU A 99 10.68 8.59 -2.20
N ALA A 100 9.90 9.68 -2.20
CA ALA A 100 10.15 10.82 -1.31
C ALA A 100 10.10 10.42 0.17
N PHE A 101 9.04 9.71 0.58
CA PHE A 101 8.83 9.27 1.96
C PHE A 101 9.93 8.31 2.45
N SER A 102 10.26 7.29 1.65
CA SER A 102 11.28 6.30 1.99
C SER A 102 12.71 6.84 1.87
N GLY A 103 12.89 7.93 1.12
CA GLY A 103 14.20 8.51 0.83
C GLY A 103 15.11 7.64 -0.01
N CYS A 104 14.55 6.70 -0.75
CA CYS A 104 15.29 5.80 -1.62
C CYS A 104 15.61 6.47 -2.95
N THR A 105 16.89 6.64 -3.24
CA THR A 105 17.39 7.36 -4.44
C THR A 105 18.22 6.46 -5.36
N HIS A 106 18.20 5.14 -5.14
CA HIS A 106 18.94 4.20 -5.97
C HIS A 106 18.40 4.18 -7.41
N GLY A 107 19.28 4.37 -8.39
CA GLY A 107 18.90 4.42 -9.81
C GLY A 107 18.31 5.76 -10.26
N LEU A 108 18.23 6.76 -9.38
CA LEU A 108 17.78 8.10 -9.73
C LEU A 108 18.95 9.00 -10.12
N LEU A 109 18.67 9.99 -10.97
CA LEU A 109 19.56 11.10 -11.25
C LEU A 109 19.69 12.04 -10.04
N PRO A 110 20.78 12.83 -9.94
CA PRO A 110 20.93 13.81 -8.86
C PRO A 110 19.74 14.76 -8.73
N ASP A 111 19.25 15.30 -9.84
CA ASP A 111 18.12 16.24 -9.84
C ASP A 111 16.80 15.58 -9.38
N GLU A 112 16.58 14.32 -9.74
CA GLU A 112 15.44 13.52 -9.26
C GLU A 112 15.53 13.28 -7.75
N ALA A 113 16.72 12.94 -7.26
CA ALA A 113 16.96 12.75 -5.83
C ALA A 113 16.72 14.03 -5.02
N ASP A 114 17.15 15.19 -5.54
CA ASP A 114 16.93 16.50 -4.92
C ASP A 114 15.46 16.91 -4.94
N GLU A 115 14.74 16.64 -6.03
CA GLU A 115 13.29 16.85 -6.11
C GLU A 115 12.55 16.06 -5.02
N LEU A 116 12.84 14.76 -4.90
CA LEU A 116 12.20 13.90 -3.91
C LEU A 116 12.56 14.30 -2.47
N LYS A 117 13.79 14.74 -2.24
CA LYS A 117 14.22 15.29 -0.96
C LYS A 117 13.43 16.54 -0.60
N LYS A 118 13.24 17.46 -1.54
CA LYS A 118 12.47 18.69 -1.33
C LYS A 118 11.02 18.38 -0.94
N ILE A 119 10.37 17.44 -1.64
CA ILE A 119 9.00 17.00 -1.30
C ILE A 119 8.96 16.46 0.14
N ARG A 120 9.95 15.65 0.52
CA ARG A 120 10.02 15.13 1.89
C ARG A 120 10.17 16.24 2.91
N GLU A 121 11.02 17.24 2.66
CA GLU A 121 11.24 18.39 3.55
C GLU A 121 9.96 19.23 3.70
N GLU A 122 9.28 19.54 2.59
CA GLU A 122 8.06 20.37 2.54
C GLU A 122 6.81 19.68 3.10
N THR A 123 6.82 18.35 3.28
CA THR A 123 5.66 17.61 3.77
C THR A 123 5.56 17.61 5.31
N ASP A 124 4.90 18.60 5.91
CA ASP A 124 4.85 18.85 7.37
C ASP A 124 4.57 17.63 8.27
N HIS A 125 3.69 16.73 7.84
CA HIS A 125 3.25 15.59 8.66
C HIS A 125 4.21 14.38 8.63
N TRP A 126 5.25 14.41 7.81
CA TRP A 126 6.30 13.40 7.80
C TRP A 126 7.37 13.74 8.83
N LYS A 127 7.50 12.89 9.87
CA LYS A 127 8.38 13.19 11.02
C LYS A 127 9.87 13.05 10.70
N VAL A 128 10.24 12.14 9.80
CA VAL A 128 11.63 11.83 9.46
C VAL A 128 11.96 12.51 8.14
N LYS A 129 12.92 13.45 8.17
CA LYS A 129 13.32 14.28 7.03
C LYS A 129 14.72 13.95 6.52
N GLU A 130 15.63 13.63 7.43
CA GLU A 130 16.97 13.17 7.10
C GLU A 130 16.98 11.65 7.08
N ILE A 131 17.27 11.09 5.90
CA ILE A 131 17.25 9.65 5.65
C ILE A 131 18.50 9.31 4.85
N ASP A 132 19.23 8.29 5.30
CA ASP A 132 20.30 7.68 4.52
C ASP A 132 19.71 6.67 3.51
N PRO A 133 19.75 6.95 2.20
CA PRO A 133 19.21 6.05 1.17
C PRO A 133 19.89 4.67 1.17
N ARG A 134 21.19 4.60 1.50
CA ARG A 134 21.96 3.36 1.49
C ARG A 134 21.55 2.46 2.64
N GLU A 135 21.35 3.05 3.82
CA GLU A 135 20.88 2.31 4.99
C GLU A 135 19.47 1.76 4.77
N GLN A 136 18.55 2.56 4.22
CA GLN A 136 17.19 2.09 3.89
C GLN A 136 17.21 0.95 2.89
N ARG A 137 18.07 1.05 1.86
CA ARG A 137 18.24 -0.01 0.87
C ARG A 137 18.77 -1.29 1.50
N PHE A 138 19.80 -1.18 2.34
CA PHE A 138 20.40 -2.33 3.03
C PHE A 138 19.38 -3.07 3.93
N LYS A 139 18.46 -2.34 4.56
CA LYS A 139 17.38 -2.92 5.38
C LYS A 139 16.22 -3.51 4.57
N GLY A 140 16.24 -3.41 3.24
CA GLY A 140 15.13 -3.83 2.39
C GLY A 140 13.89 -2.93 2.49
N ALA A 141 14.05 -1.69 2.97
CA ALA A 141 12.95 -0.74 3.12
C ALA A 141 12.65 0.07 1.84
N CYS A 142 13.51 -0.03 0.83
CA CYS A 142 13.31 0.60 -0.46
C CYS A 142 12.53 -0.29 -1.43
N PRO A 143 11.59 0.28 -2.21
CA PRO A 143 10.99 -0.45 -3.32
C PRO A 143 12.06 -0.85 -4.34
N LEU A 144 11.82 -1.94 -5.07
CA LEU A 144 12.63 -2.30 -6.23
C LEU A 144 12.37 -1.30 -7.36
N THR A 145 13.42 -0.92 -8.09
CA THR A 145 13.25 -0.14 -9.33
C THR A 145 12.60 -1.03 -10.41
N PRO A 146 11.93 -0.46 -11.43
CA PRO A 146 11.37 -1.28 -12.51
C PRO A 146 12.42 -2.14 -13.21
N LYS A 147 13.66 -1.63 -13.35
CA LYS A 147 14.82 -2.38 -13.84
C LYS A 147 15.15 -3.59 -12.96
N GLU A 148 15.23 -3.40 -11.65
CA GLU A 148 15.52 -4.49 -10.72
C GLU A 148 14.42 -5.56 -10.74
N VAL A 149 13.16 -5.15 -10.89
CA VAL A 149 12.04 -6.10 -11.08
C VAL A 149 12.22 -6.91 -12.36
N ALA A 150 12.59 -6.27 -13.47
CA ALA A 150 12.83 -6.96 -14.74
C ALA A 150 13.93 -8.03 -14.61
N LEU A 151 15.04 -7.67 -13.98
CA LEU A 151 16.16 -8.58 -13.72
C LEU A 151 15.75 -9.72 -12.78
N PHE A 152 14.99 -9.40 -11.72
CA PHE A 152 14.50 -10.38 -10.77
C PHE A 152 13.59 -11.41 -11.42
N LEU A 153 12.60 -10.98 -12.22
CA LEU A 153 11.71 -11.89 -12.93
C LEU A 153 12.47 -12.77 -13.94
N THR A 154 13.45 -12.18 -14.64
CA THR A 154 14.29 -12.92 -15.59
C THR A 154 15.12 -13.99 -14.87
N ALA A 155 15.69 -13.65 -13.70
CA ALA A 155 16.46 -14.59 -12.89
C ALA A 155 15.60 -15.73 -12.31
N LEU A 156 14.30 -15.50 -12.10
CA LEU A 156 13.34 -16.55 -11.72
C LEU A 156 12.97 -17.49 -12.88
N GLY A 157 13.39 -17.18 -14.11
CA GLY A 157 13.15 -18.01 -15.29
C GLY A 157 11.84 -17.74 -16.02
N TYR A 158 11.20 -16.60 -15.78
CA TYR A 158 10.04 -16.20 -16.58
C TYR A 158 10.49 -15.82 -18.00
N PRO A 159 9.81 -16.33 -19.05
CA PRO A 159 10.14 -15.98 -20.42
C PRO A 159 9.73 -14.53 -20.72
N SER A 160 10.39 -13.90 -21.69
CA SER A 160 10.15 -12.49 -22.03
C SER A 160 8.73 -12.22 -22.52
N ASP A 161 8.06 -13.20 -23.14
CA ASP A 161 6.67 -13.10 -23.57
C ASP A 161 5.65 -13.24 -22.42
N THR A 162 6.08 -13.38 -21.17
CA THR A 162 5.19 -13.41 -20.00
C THR A 162 4.39 -12.11 -19.89
N PRO A 163 3.04 -12.17 -19.94
CA PRO A 163 2.21 -10.99 -19.69
C PRO A 163 2.33 -10.54 -18.23
N ILE A 164 2.43 -9.23 -18.02
CA ILE A 164 2.49 -8.63 -16.68
C ILE A 164 1.39 -7.60 -16.52
N TYR A 165 0.57 -7.78 -15.50
CA TYR A 165 -0.37 -6.76 -15.03
C TYR A 165 0.31 -5.86 -13.98
N ILE A 166 0.45 -4.58 -14.29
CA ILE A 166 1.01 -3.55 -13.40
C ILE A 166 -0.12 -2.96 -12.55
N ALA A 167 -0.12 -3.31 -11.26
CA ALA A 167 -0.94 -2.68 -10.23
C ALA A 167 -0.12 -1.58 -9.56
N ALA A 168 -0.22 -0.35 -10.07
CA ALA A 168 0.49 0.80 -9.50
C ALA A 168 -0.30 2.09 -9.71
N GLY A 169 0.07 3.12 -8.95
CA GLY A 169 -0.21 4.50 -9.31
C GLY A 169 0.66 4.99 -10.48
N GLU A 170 0.88 6.30 -10.54
CA GLU A 170 1.83 6.89 -11.48
C GLU A 170 3.26 6.53 -11.08
N ILE A 171 3.94 5.77 -11.94
CA ILE A 171 5.34 5.39 -11.74
C ILE A 171 6.22 6.62 -11.89
N TYR A 172 7.11 6.84 -10.93
CA TYR A 172 8.04 7.98 -10.97
C TYR A 172 8.92 7.92 -12.23
N GLY A 173 9.01 9.06 -12.92
CA GLY A 173 9.62 9.26 -14.25
C GLY A 173 8.99 8.48 -15.42
N GLY A 174 7.87 7.78 -15.21
CA GLY A 174 7.04 7.23 -16.27
C GLY A 174 7.80 6.27 -17.20
N ASP A 175 7.68 6.51 -18.51
CA ASP A 175 8.23 5.63 -19.55
C ASP A 175 9.76 5.47 -19.45
N SER A 176 10.51 6.47 -18.97
CA SER A 176 11.97 6.37 -18.88
C SER A 176 12.41 5.32 -17.87
N HIS A 177 11.81 5.30 -16.67
CA HIS A 177 12.10 4.29 -15.64
C HIS A 177 11.45 2.94 -15.96
N MET A 178 10.33 2.92 -16.70
CA MET A 178 9.68 1.69 -17.12
C MET A 178 10.35 1.00 -18.33
N ALA A 179 11.21 1.71 -19.07
CA ALA A 179 11.83 1.22 -20.30
C ALA A 179 12.56 -0.11 -20.12
N ASP A 180 13.35 -0.27 -19.05
CA ASP A 180 14.09 -1.50 -18.78
C ASP A 180 13.14 -2.69 -18.53
N LEU A 181 12.02 -2.46 -17.82
CA LEU A 181 11.01 -3.50 -17.59
C LEU A 181 10.28 -3.88 -18.89
N GLN A 182 9.89 -2.88 -19.68
CA GLN A 182 9.19 -3.09 -20.95
C GLN A 182 10.08 -3.77 -22.00
N ALA A 183 11.38 -3.49 -22.01
CA ALA A 183 12.32 -4.14 -22.91
C ALA A 183 12.47 -5.65 -22.64
N HIS A 184 12.39 -6.07 -21.37
CA HIS A 184 12.45 -7.49 -20.99
C HIS A 184 11.08 -8.18 -21.12
N TYR A 185 9.99 -7.45 -20.82
CA TYR A 185 8.62 -7.94 -20.84
C TYR A 185 7.74 -6.97 -21.63
N PRO A 186 7.56 -7.16 -22.95
CA PRO A 186 6.84 -6.20 -23.79
C PRO A 186 5.32 -6.19 -23.56
N ILE A 187 4.74 -7.23 -22.95
CA ILE A 187 3.30 -7.33 -22.69
C ILE A 187 2.97 -6.80 -21.29
N LEU A 188 3.12 -5.48 -21.11
CA LEU A 188 2.74 -4.78 -19.89
C LEU A 188 1.31 -4.24 -20.02
N MET A 189 0.45 -4.62 -19.08
CA MET A 189 -0.94 -4.20 -19.04
C MET A 189 -1.23 -3.47 -17.73
N SER A 190 -1.96 -2.36 -17.81
CA SER A 190 -2.51 -1.67 -16.64
C SER A 190 -4.03 -1.72 -16.65
N LYS A 191 -4.65 -1.29 -15.54
CA LYS A 191 -6.10 -1.04 -15.48
C LYS A 191 -6.59 -0.16 -16.65
N VAL A 192 -5.78 0.82 -17.07
CA VAL A 192 -6.15 1.75 -18.14
C VAL A 192 -6.08 1.05 -19.50
N CYS A 193 -4.98 0.34 -19.79
CA CYS A 193 -4.82 -0.44 -21.04
C CYS A 193 -5.97 -1.44 -21.23
N LEU A 194 -6.31 -2.15 -20.16
CA LEU A 194 -7.34 -3.17 -20.19
C LEU A 194 -8.75 -2.59 -20.23
N ARG A 195 -8.97 -1.33 -19.85
CA ARG A 195 -10.30 -0.70 -19.93
C ARG A 195 -10.71 -0.50 -21.38
N ASP A 196 -9.77 -0.02 -22.20
CA ASP A 196 -10.01 0.45 -23.59
C ASP A 196 -9.94 -0.70 -24.62
N TYR A 197 -9.87 -1.94 -24.13
CA TYR A 197 -10.01 -3.16 -24.91
C TYR A 197 -11.43 -3.25 -25.50
N PHE A 198 -11.61 -2.71 -26.71
CA PHE A 198 -12.66 -3.17 -27.60
C PHE A 198 -12.30 -4.59 -28.02
N ALA A 199 -13.16 -5.54 -27.73
CA ALA A 199 -13.09 -6.85 -28.37
C ALA A 199 -13.12 -6.62 -29.89
N VAL A 200 -12.02 -6.93 -30.56
CA VAL A 200 -12.02 -7.18 -32.01
C VAL A 200 -12.69 -8.52 -32.24
#